data_AF-A0A9X3MYZ8-F1
#
_entry.id   AF-A0A9X3MYZ8-F1
#
_cell.length_a   1.000
_cell.length_b   1.000
_cell.length_c   1.000
_cell.angle_alpha   90.00
_cell.angle_beta   90.00
_cell.angle_gamma   90.00
#
_symmetry.space_group_name_H-M   'P 1'
#
loop_
_entity.id
_entity.type
_entity.pdbx_description
1 polymer ?
#
loop_
_entity_poly.entity_id
_entity_poly.type
_entity_poly.pdbx_seq_one_letter_code
_entity_poly.pdbx_strand_id
1 'polypeptide(L)'
;MDPTALIALARHGEEIATARAFLQKAHATRVVLLLHTPDGETAMLDSTPEGVEITEGDTVTQIPATAAVPVPPRALPEIRPTPATAIHIDTTTGELAAPLGTVDHLAEITLALAKAFGGLTVATAEFPTHDPSLPITFAAREGERVVLQAGDEQYEL
;
A
#
# COMPACT_ATOMS: atom_id res chain seq x y z
N MET A 1 9.42 22.11 7.90
CA MET A 1 9.95 20.86 7.32
C MET A 1 11.44 21.04 7.15
N ASP A 2 12.25 20.06 7.54
CA ASP A 2 13.70 20.13 7.39
C ASP A 2 14.13 19.96 5.91
N PRO A 3 15.38 20.32 5.56
CA PRO A 3 15.87 20.22 4.18
C PRO A 3 15.86 18.80 3.60
N THR A 4 16.10 17.78 4.41
CA THR A 4 16.12 16.37 3.98
C THR A 4 14.72 15.92 3.57
N ALA A 5 13.70 16.28 4.36
CA ALA A 5 12.29 16.03 4.05
C ALA A 5 11.81 16.77 2.79
N LEU A 6 12.31 17.99 2.54
CA LEU A 6 12.01 18.70 1.28
C LEU A 6 12.64 18.01 0.06
N ILE A 7 13.88 17.53 0.18
CA ILE A 7 14.57 16.79 -0.89
C ILE A 7 13.85 15.46 -1.17
N ALA A 8 13.51 14.70 -0.13
CA ALA A 8 12.78 13.44 -0.26
C ALA A 8 11.39 13.65 -0.88
N LEU A 9 10.66 14.69 -0.46
CA LEU A 9 9.36 15.04 -1.06
C LEU A 9 9.49 15.45 -2.53
N ALA A 10 10.54 16.19 -2.90
CA ALA A 10 10.78 16.55 -4.29
C ALA A 10 11.14 15.34 -5.15
N ARG A 11 11.86 14.36 -4.59
CA ARG A 11 12.28 13.13 -5.28
C ARG A 11 11.13 12.13 -5.44
N HIS A 12 10.37 11.89 -4.37
CA HIS A 12 9.34 10.84 -4.28
C HIS A 12 7.91 11.41 -4.34
N GLY A 13 7.73 12.61 -4.89
CA GLY A 13 6.47 13.34 -4.81
C GLY A 13 5.30 12.57 -5.42
N GLU A 14 5.51 11.91 -6.56
CA GLU A 14 4.45 11.19 -7.25
C GLU A 14 4.07 9.90 -6.52
N GLU A 15 5.06 9.21 -5.96
CA GLU A 15 4.91 8.02 -5.14
C GLU A 15 4.15 8.32 -3.85
N ILE A 16 4.53 9.39 -3.14
CA ILE A 16 3.82 9.88 -1.95
C ILE A 16 2.37 10.24 -2.30
N ALA A 17 2.16 11.02 -3.38
CA ALA A 17 0.82 11.43 -3.81
C ALA A 17 -0.06 10.20 -4.12
N THR A 18 0.49 9.23 -4.84
CA THR A 18 -0.21 8.01 -5.24
C THR A 18 -0.54 7.12 -4.04
N ALA A 19 0.42 6.88 -3.14
CA ALA A 19 0.19 6.08 -1.94
C ALA A 19 -0.88 6.70 -1.04
N ARG A 20 -0.85 8.02 -0.83
CA ARG A 20 -1.89 8.73 -0.07
C ARG A 20 -3.27 8.64 -0.74
N ALA A 21 -3.33 8.83 -2.06
CA ALA A 21 -4.58 8.75 -2.81
C ALA A 21 -5.15 7.32 -2.79
N PHE A 22 -4.29 6.30 -2.89
CA PHE A 22 -4.69 4.90 -2.76
C PHE A 22 -5.22 4.62 -1.36
N LEU A 23 -4.47 4.99 -0.31
CA LEU A 23 -4.85 4.79 1.09
C LEU A 23 -6.24 5.36 1.37
N GLN A 24 -6.48 6.60 0.95
CA GLN A 24 -7.76 7.27 1.12
C GLN A 24 -8.89 6.61 0.32
N LYS A 25 -8.67 6.27 -0.96
CA LYS A 25 -9.73 5.72 -1.83
C LYS A 25 -10.08 4.27 -1.52
N ALA A 26 -9.08 3.48 -1.15
CA ALA A 26 -9.23 2.06 -0.88
C ALA A 26 -9.65 1.77 0.57
N HIS A 27 -9.66 2.80 1.44
CA HIS A 27 -9.81 2.67 2.89
C HIS A 27 -8.76 1.73 3.52
N ALA A 28 -7.55 1.73 2.97
CA ALA A 28 -6.43 1.00 3.54
C ALA A 28 -5.92 1.71 4.81
N THR A 29 -5.36 0.95 5.75
CA THR A 29 -4.75 1.47 6.98
C THR A 29 -3.26 1.73 6.81
N ARG A 30 -2.61 0.98 5.91
CA ARG A 30 -1.19 1.10 5.60
C ARG A 30 -0.92 0.71 4.15
N VAL A 31 0.02 1.41 3.53
CA VAL A 31 0.53 1.09 2.18
C VAL A 31 2.04 1.16 2.23
N VAL A 32 2.72 0.06 1.89
CA VAL A 32 4.18 0.01 1.75
C VAL A 32 4.54 -0.17 0.29
N LEU A 33 5.40 0.70 -0.24
CA LEU A 33 5.98 0.58 -1.59
C LEU A 33 7.47 0.32 -1.46
N LEU A 34 7.95 -0.78 -2.04
CA LEU A 34 9.37 -1.00 -2.29
C LEU A 34 9.66 -0.64 -3.75
N LEU A 35 10.16 0.57 -3.97
CA LEU A 35 10.36 1.14 -5.30
C LEU A 35 11.70 0.66 -5.87
N HIS A 36 11.65 0.15 -7.10
CA HIS A 36 12.85 -0.13 -7.86
C HIS A 36 13.20 1.05 -8.76
N THR A 37 14.33 1.71 -8.50
CA THR A 37 14.82 2.77 -9.41
C THR A 37 15.70 2.17 -10.52
N PRO A 38 15.75 2.77 -11.72
CA PRO A 38 16.60 2.32 -12.81
C PRO A 38 18.10 2.24 -12.47
N ASP A 39 18.55 3.03 -11.49
CA ASP A 39 19.94 3.09 -11.04
C ASP A 39 20.28 1.99 -10.01
N GLY A 40 19.31 1.15 -9.67
CA GLY A 40 19.46 0.04 -8.71
C GLY A 40 19.27 0.46 -7.25
N GLU A 41 19.09 1.76 -6.97
CA GLU A 41 18.70 2.24 -5.64
C GLU A 41 17.26 1.81 -5.33
N THR A 42 17.02 1.35 -4.11
CA THR A 42 15.69 0.93 -3.64
C THR A 42 15.25 1.91 -2.57
N ALA A 43 14.06 2.47 -2.71
CA ALA A 43 13.42 3.30 -1.70
C ALA A 43 12.20 2.58 -1.15
N MET A 44 12.05 2.56 0.18
CA MET A 44 10.84 2.07 0.82
C MET A 44 10.00 3.25 1.28
N LEU A 45 8.73 3.30 0.88
CA LEU A 45 7.75 4.25 1.40
C LEU A 45 6.76 3.49 2.26
N ASP A 46 6.63 3.87 3.52
CA ASP A 46 5.63 3.34 4.45
C ASP A 46 4.61 4.44 4.75
N SER A 47 3.43 4.32 4.14
CA SER A 47 2.36 5.31 4.18
C SER A 47 1.24 4.86 5.11
N THR A 48 0.89 5.73 6.05
CA THR A 48 -0.25 5.59 6.98
C THR A 48 -1.09 6.87 6.93
N PRO A 49 -2.26 6.93 7.58
CA PRO A 49 -3.01 8.18 7.73
C PRO A 49 -2.20 9.33 8.36
N GLU A 50 -1.17 9.02 9.14
CA GLU A 50 -0.38 10.02 9.88
C GLU A 50 0.75 10.64 9.04
N GLY A 51 1.16 9.97 7.97
CA GLY A 51 2.22 10.45 7.10
C GLY A 51 2.88 9.33 6.31
N VAL A 52 4.03 9.67 5.72
CA VAL A 52 4.85 8.75 4.95
C VAL A 52 6.26 8.75 5.54
N GLU A 53 6.74 7.58 5.93
CA GLU A 53 8.15 7.34 6.20
C GLU A 53 8.83 6.89 4.90
N ILE A 54 9.98 7.47 4.59
CA ILE A 54 10.79 7.12 3.41
C ILE A 54 12.14 6.63 3.89
N THR A 55 12.50 5.41 3.51
CA THR A 55 13.78 4.80 3.82
C THR A 55 14.59 4.59 2.54
N GLU A 56 15.76 5.21 2.49
CA GLU A 56 16.75 5.11 1.40
C GLU A 56 18.11 4.75 2.01
N GLY A 57 18.55 3.50 1.84
CA GLY A 57 19.72 2.98 2.55
C GLY A 57 19.53 3.10 4.07
N ASP A 58 20.45 3.79 4.75
CA ASP A 58 20.40 4.04 6.20
C ASP A 58 19.65 5.34 6.58
N THR A 59 19.11 6.07 5.60
CA THR A 59 18.43 7.35 5.83
C THR A 59 16.94 7.14 5.92
N VAL A 60 16.34 7.60 7.03
CA VAL A 60 14.89 7.60 7.25
C VAL A 60 14.38 9.04 7.31
N THR A 61 13.37 9.35 6.50
CA THR A 61 12.79 10.68 6.38
C THR A 61 11.29 10.64 6.58
N GLN A 62 10.75 11.54 7.41
CA GLN A 62 9.32 11.61 7.71
C GLN A 62 8.64 12.75 6.94
N ILE A 63 7.59 12.43 6.20
CA ILE A 63 6.73 13.38 5.49
C ILE A 63 5.36 13.40 6.16
N PRO A 64 5.02 14.45 6.94
CA PRO A 64 3.72 14.54 7.61
C PRO A 64 2.56 14.49 6.63
N ALA A 65 1.42 13.88 7.01
CA ALA A 65 0.22 13.83 6.15
C ALA A 65 -0.25 15.20 5.67
N THR A 66 -0.02 16.26 6.46
CA THR A 66 -0.37 17.65 6.13
C THR A 66 0.58 18.34 5.16
N ALA A 67 1.73 17.72 4.84
CA ALA A 67 2.65 18.24 3.85
C ALA A 67 2.00 18.31 2.46
N ALA A 68 2.05 19.48 1.82
CA ALA A 68 1.59 19.66 0.46
C ALA A 68 2.52 18.94 -0.51
N VAL A 69 1.95 18.09 -1.37
CA VAL A 69 2.66 17.38 -2.43
C VAL A 69 2.22 18.00 -3.76
N PRO A 70 3.06 18.81 -4.42
CA PRO A 70 2.67 19.65 -5.56
C PRO A 70 2.62 18.88 -6.88
N VAL A 71 2.36 17.58 -6.84
CA VAL A 71 2.22 16.70 -8.01
C VAL A 71 0.97 15.83 -7.85
N PRO A 72 0.24 15.55 -8.94
CA PRO A 72 -0.90 14.67 -8.88
C PRO A 72 -0.48 13.20 -8.67
N PRO A 73 -1.33 12.34 -8.09
CA PRO A 73 -1.08 10.91 -8.04
C PRO A 73 -1.11 10.28 -9.44
N ARG A 74 -0.40 9.16 -9.63
CA ARG A 74 -0.55 8.32 -10.82
C ARG A 74 -2.00 7.86 -10.95
N ALA A 75 -2.45 7.75 -12.20
CA ALA A 75 -3.75 7.18 -12.49
C ALA A 75 -3.75 5.68 -12.13
N LEU A 76 -4.70 5.30 -11.29
CA LEU A 76 -4.99 3.91 -10.95
C LEU A 76 -6.37 3.53 -11.51
N PRO A 77 -6.65 2.23 -11.69
CA PRO A 77 -7.99 1.75 -11.98
C PRO A 77 -9.02 2.25 -10.95
N GLU A 78 -10.30 2.10 -11.28
CA GLU A 78 -11.36 2.44 -10.34
C GLU A 78 -11.26 1.60 -9.06
N ILE A 79 -11.12 2.28 -7.92
CA ILE A 79 -11.09 1.65 -6.60
C ILE A 79 -12.49 1.74 -6.00
N ARG A 80 -13.14 0.59 -5.87
CA ARG A 80 -14.37 0.44 -5.09
C ARG A 80 -13.98 0.04 -3.66
N PRO A 81 -14.17 0.91 -2.65
CA PRO A 81 -13.80 0.57 -1.28
C PRO A 81 -14.70 -0.54 -0.74
N THR A 82 -14.12 -1.46 0.02
CA THR A 82 -14.87 -2.46 0.80
C THR A 82 -14.95 -1.99 2.25
N PRO A 83 -16.15 -1.89 2.86
CA PRO A 83 -16.26 -1.58 4.28
C PRO A 83 -15.59 -2.67 5.12
N ALA A 84 -14.84 -2.26 6.16
CA ALA A 84 -14.19 -3.19 7.08
C ALA A 84 -15.17 -4.23 7.66
N THR A 85 -16.39 -3.79 7.99
CA THR A 85 -17.47 -4.62 8.55
C THR A 85 -17.98 -5.72 7.60
N ALA A 86 -17.56 -5.72 6.34
CA ALA A 86 -17.91 -6.75 5.37
C ALA A 86 -16.88 -7.89 5.31
N ILE A 87 -15.72 -7.76 5.97
CA ILE A 87 -14.64 -8.74 5.94
C ILE A 87 -14.52 -9.35 7.34
N HIS A 88 -14.56 -10.68 7.42
CA HIS A 88 -14.41 -11.43 8.66
C HIS A 88 -13.31 -12.48 8.49
N ILE A 89 -12.45 -12.60 9.51
CA ILE A 89 -11.40 -13.60 9.58
C ILE A 89 -11.62 -14.44 10.84
N ASP A 90 -11.49 -15.75 10.72
CA ASP A 90 -11.24 -16.65 11.83
C ASP A 90 -9.86 -17.30 11.65
N THR A 91 -8.89 -16.82 12.42
CA THR A 91 -7.50 -17.30 12.38
C THR A 91 -7.32 -18.66 13.05
N THR A 92 -8.32 -19.18 13.77
CA THR A 92 -8.26 -20.52 14.34
C THR A 92 -8.59 -21.58 13.29
N THR A 93 -9.52 -21.26 12.38
CA THR A 93 -9.98 -22.16 11.32
C THR A 93 -9.36 -21.86 9.96
N GLY A 94 -8.75 -20.69 9.78
CA GLY A 94 -8.25 -20.18 8.51
C GLY A 94 -9.38 -19.68 7.59
N GLU A 95 -10.57 -19.42 8.12
CA GLU A 95 -11.71 -18.98 7.33
C GLU A 95 -11.70 -17.47 7.08
N LEU A 96 -11.88 -17.07 5.83
CA LEU A 96 -12.08 -15.70 5.40
C LEU A 96 -13.46 -15.58 4.73
N ALA A 97 -14.31 -14.70 5.27
CA ALA A 97 -15.61 -14.39 4.70
C ALA A 97 -15.69 -12.93 4.25
N ALA A 98 -16.10 -12.72 3.01
CA ALA A 98 -16.29 -11.41 2.40
C ALA A 98 -17.34 -11.48 1.27
N PRO A 99 -17.90 -10.34 0.83
CA PRO A 99 -18.70 -10.30 -0.39
C PRO A 99 -17.94 -10.88 -1.59
N LEU A 100 -18.68 -11.50 -2.50
CA LEU A 100 -18.09 -12.10 -3.70
C LEU A 100 -17.30 -11.04 -4.50
N GLY A 101 -16.08 -11.38 -4.88
CA GLY A 101 -15.18 -10.51 -5.64
C GLY A 101 -14.44 -9.47 -4.79
N THR A 102 -14.69 -9.37 -3.47
CA THR A 102 -13.91 -8.47 -2.60
C THR A 102 -12.43 -8.83 -2.61
N VAL A 103 -12.08 -10.11 -2.41
CA VAL A 103 -10.67 -10.54 -2.33
C VAL A 103 -9.96 -10.30 -3.66
N ASP A 104 -10.58 -10.70 -4.78
CA ASP A 104 -10.04 -10.47 -6.13
C ASP A 104 -9.83 -8.98 -6.40
N HIS A 105 -10.82 -8.14 -6.07
CA HIS A 105 -10.73 -6.69 -6.26
C HIS A 105 -9.61 -6.07 -5.43
N LEU A 106 -9.45 -6.46 -4.16
CA LEU A 106 -8.36 -5.97 -3.30
C LEU A 106 -6.98 -6.40 -3.81
N ALA A 107 -6.87 -7.63 -4.31
CA ALA A 107 -5.65 -8.13 -4.95
C ALA A 107 -5.34 -7.34 -6.24
N GLU A 108 -6.34 -7.12 -7.10
CA GLU A 108 -6.22 -6.40 -8.36
C GLU A 108 -5.78 -4.95 -8.16
N ILE A 109 -6.38 -4.21 -7.21
CA ILE A 109 -6.01 -2.82 -6.97
C ILE A 109 -4.61 -2.70 -6.35
N THR A 110 -4.19 -3.67 -5.52
CA THR A 110 -2.84 -3.71 -4.95
C THR A 110 -1.80 -4.02 -6.03
N LEU A 111 -2.11 -4.96 -6.94
CA LEU A 111 -1.26 -5.22 -8.10
C LEU A 111 -1.21 -4.03 -9.07
N ALA A 112 -2.33 -3.33 -9.28
CA ALA A 112 -2.36 -2.13 -10.09
C ALA A 112 -1.48 -1.02 -9.49
N LEU A 113 -1.44 -0.89 -8.17
CA LEU A 113 -0.53 0.02 -7.48
C LEU A 113 0.94 -0.33 -7.73
N ALA A 114 1.34 -1.61 -7.63
CA ALA A 114 2.70 -2.03 -7.96
C ALA A 114 3.06 -1.75 -9.43
N LYS A 115 2.17 -2.12 -10.35
CA LYS A 115 2.33 -1.89 -11.80
C LYS A 115 2.41 -0.42 -12.17
N ALA A 116 1.77 0.46 -11.40
CA ALA A 116 1.83 1.89 -11.65
C ALA A 116 3.27 2.41 -11.62
N PHE A 117 4.16 1.80 -10.84
CA PHE A 117 5.58 2.17 -10.74
C PHE A 117 6.51 1.26 -11.57
N GLY A 118 6.05 0.05 -11.91
CA GLY A 118 6.75 -0.88 -12.79
C GLY A 118 8.06 -1.42 -12.23
N GLY A 119 8.86 -2.05 -13.08
CA GLY A 119 10.13 -2.65 -12.70
C GLY A 119 9.95 -3.77 -11.68
N LEU A 120 10.81 -3.80 -10.65
CA LEU A 120 10.74 -4.77 -9.55
C LEU A 120 9.96 -4.23 -8.35
N THR A 121 9.11 -3.22 -8.56
CA THR A 121 8.35 -2.60 -7.48
C THR A 121 7.38 -3.59 -6.83
N VAL A 122 7.40 -3.62 -5.49
CA VAL A 122 6.42 -4.35 -4.68
C VAL A 122 5.50 -3.33 -4.02
N ALA A 123 4.20 -3.60 -4.05
CA ALA A 123 3.22 -2.87 -3.26
C ALA A 123 2.59 -3.81 -2.23
N THR A 124 2.52 -3.34 -0.99
CA THR A 124 1.80 -3.99 0.10
C THR A 124 0.70 -3.05 0.58
N ALA A 125 -0.51 -3.54 0.74
CA ALA A 125 -1.64 -2.77 1.26
C ALA A 125 -2.34 -3.54 2.38
N GLU A 126 -2.54 -2.88 3.51
CA GLU A 126 -3.26 -3.40 4.67
C GLU A 126 -4.67 -2.83 4.70
N PHE A 127 -5.66 -3.71 4.87
CA PHE A 127 -7.06 -3.36 4.94
C PHE A 127 -7.66 -3.81 6.27
N PRO A 128 -8.48 -2.94 6.91
CA PRO A 128 -9.15 -3.30 8.14
C PRO A 128 -10.25 -4.33 7.88
N THR A 129 -10.50 -5.19 8.86
CA THR A 129 -11.64 -6.11 8.86
C THR A 129 -12.64 -5.74 9.95
N HIS A 130 -13.70 -6.53 10.12
CA HIS A 130 -14.69 -6.34 11.17
C HIS A 130 -14.04 -6.29 12.56
N ASP A 131 -12.94 -7.03 12.77
CA ASP A 131 -12.09 -6.91 13.94
C ASP A 131 -10.85 -6.04 13.60
N PRO A 132 -10.75 -4.80 14.12
CA PRO A 132 -9.61 -3.93 13.84
C PRO A 132 -8.26 -4.48 14.29
N SER A 133 -8.23 -5.48 15.18
CA SER A 133 -6.99 -6.13 15.61
C SER A 133 -6.48 -7.18 14.62
N LEU A 134 -7.28 -7.53 13.61
CA LEU A 134 -6.99 -8.56 12.61
C LEU A 134 -7.14 -8.00 11.19
N PRO A 135 -6.26 -7.09 10.75
CA PRO A 135 -6.27 -6.64 9.36
C PRO A 135 -5.85 -7.76 8.39
N ILE A 136 -6.22 -7.61 7.13
CA ILE A 136 -5.65 -8.40 6.03
C ILE A 136 -4.65 -7.58 5.23
N THR A 137 -3.61 -8.23 4.73
CA THR A 137 -2.55 -7.58 3.97
C THR A 137 -2.42 -8.26 2.61
N PHE A 138 -2.41 -7.48 1.54
CA PHE A 138 -2.08 -7.96 0.19
C PHE A 138 -0.70 -7.47 -0.19
N ALA A 139 0.14 -8.35 -0.71
CA ALA A 139 1.43 -8.03 -1.30
C ALA A 139 1.43 -8.44 -2.78
N ALA A 140 1.82 -7.50 -3.65
CA ALA A 140 1.77 -7.70 -5.09
C ALA A 140 3.03 -7.17 -5.78
N ARG A 141 3.44 -7.89 -6.83
CA ARG A 141 4.47 -7.49 -7.78
C ARG A 141 4.08 -7.93 -9.19
N GLU A 142 4.45 -7.13 -10.18
CA GLU A 142 4.21 -7.52 -11.57
C GLU A 142 4.92 -8.83 -11.95
N GLY A 143 4.20 -9.75 -12.57
CA GLY A 143 4.72 -11.05 -12.99
C GLY A 143 4.64 -12.14 -11.91
N GLU A 144 4.16 -11.83 -10.71
CA GLU A 144 3.99 -12.77 -9.61
C GLU A 144 2.55 -12.91 -9.17
N ARG A 145 2.26 -13.97 -8.40
CA ARG A 145 0.98 -14.14 -7.73
C ARG A 145 0.87 -13.14 -6.58
N VAL A 146 -0.33 -12.65 -6.36
CA VAL A 146 -0.60 -11.78 -5.20
C VAL A 146 -0.66 -12.68 -3.97
N VAL A 147 -0.03 -12.24 -2.89
CA VAL A 147 -0.10 -12.95 -1.60
C VAL A 147 -1.04 -12.19 -0.69
N LEU A 148 -1.99 -12.91 -0.10
CA LEU A 148 -2.85 -12.47 0.98
C LEU A 148 -2.31 -13.01 2.31
N GLN A 149 -2.14 -12.13 3.29
CA GLN A 149 -1.85 -12.48 4.68
C GLN A 149 -3.04 -12.11 5.57
N ALA A 150 -3.43 -13.03 6.45
CA ALA A 150 -4.50 -12.87 7.44
C ALA A 150 -4.02 -13.41 8.78
N GLY A 151 -3.75 -12.52 9.75
CA GLY A 151 -3.05 -12.90 10.98
C GLY A 151 -1.66 -13.46 10.68
N ASP A 152 -1.40 -14.70 11.13
CA ASP A 152 -0.13 -15.41 10.93
C ASP A 152 -0.13 -16.32 9.67
N GLU A 153 -1.21 -16.34 8.90
CA GLU A 153 -1.36 -17.24 7.73
C GLU A 153 -1.20 -16.50 6.40
N GLN A 154 -0.71 -17.21 5.37
CA GLN A 154 -0.44 -16.68 4.03
C GLN A 154 -1.05 -17.56 2.92
N TYR A 155 -1.59 -16.91 1.89
CA TYR A 155 -2.34 -17.53 0.79
C TYR A 155 -1.95 -16.89 -0.55
N GLU A 156 -1.72 -17.69 -1.60
CA GLU A 156 -1.50 -17.19 -2.97
C GLU A 156 -2.82 -17.06 -3.72
N LEU A 157 -2.96 -15.97 -4.50
CA LEU A 157 -4.13 -15.66 -5.33
C LEU A 157 -3.78 -15.69 -6.83
#